data_AF-A0A2V5MSY7-F1
#
_entry.id   AF-A0A2V5MSY7-F1
#
_cell.length_a   1.000
_cell.length_b   1.000
_cell.length_c   1.000
_cell.angle_alpha   90.00
_cell.angle_beta   90.00
_cell.angle_gamma   90.00
#
_symmetry.space_group_name_H-M   'P 1'
#
loop_
_entity.id
_entity.type
_entity.pdbx_description
1 polymer ?
#
loop_
_entity_poly.entity_id
_entity_poly.type
_entity_poly.pdbx_seq_one_letter_code
_entity_poly.pdbx_strand_id
1 'polypeptide(L)'
;MPAPPVIADLVERFEQQGDAYKSGQYNEAQLRKEFVDPMFKALGWDMENISGYAEAYKDVIHEDAIKIGGATKAPDYCFRIGGTRKFFLEAKKPSVDIKTDAHPAYQLRRYAWSAKLPLSILTDFEEFAVYDCRVEPRLADKASVARVLYLNFREYVPRWDDIAKIFARDAILKGSFDKFAESTKAKRGTAEVDDAFLSEIEKWRADLARNLALRNPKLSQRDLNFSVQRTIDRIVFLRICEDRRIEVYGRLQALLNGEHTYRRLYQLFREADQRYNSGLFYFQKEKDRVEPPDDLTPELEIGDAVLKKIIRRLYYPDSPYEFSVLPADILGQVYEQFLGKVIRLTEGHQAKVEDKPEVKKAGGVYYTPTCIVDYIRRQKNAPQNHLAI
;
A
#
# COMPACT_ATOMS: atom_id res chain seq x y z
N MET A 1 -25.47 -23.01 -6.76
CA MET A 1 -25.62 -23.73 -5.48
C MET A 1 -26.69 -23.03 -4.65
N PRO A 2 -27.63 -23.76 -4.05
CA PRO A 2 -28.61 -23.16 -3.14
C PRO A 2 -27.92 -22.58 -1.91
N ALA A 3 -28.52 -21.55 -1.29
CA ALA A 3 -28.04 -20.99 -0.04
C ALA A 3 -28.10 -22.05 1.08
N PRO A 4 -27.02 -22.25 1.85
CA PRO A 4 -27.06 -23.06 3.06
C PRO A 4 -28.11 -22.51 4.06
N PRO A 5 -28.77 -23.36 4.87
CA PRO A 5 -29.78 -22.92 5.84
C PRO A 5 -29.30 -21.80 6.77
N VAL A 6 -28.03 -21.87 7.21
CA VAL A 6 -27.43 -20.83 8.05
C VAL A 6 -27.52 -19.43 7.44
N ILE A 7 -27.46 -19.30 6.11
CA ILE A 7 -27.58 -17.99 5.45
C ILE A 7 -29.00 -17.45 5.54
N ALA A 8 -30.01 -18.33 5.39
CA ALA A 8 -31.40 -17.94 5.60
C ALA A 8 -31.65 -17.50 7.06
N ASP A 9 -31.10 -18.24 8.03
CA ASP A 9 -31.23 -17.91 9.45
C ASP A 9 -30.59 -16.55 9.80
N LEU A 10 -29.44 -16.23 9.20
CA LEU A 10 -28.77 -14.93 9.38
C LEU A 10 -29.61 -13.80 8.78
N VAL A 11 -30.13 -13.98 7.56
CA VAL A 11 -30.99 -12.99 6.89
C VAL A 11 -32.26 -12.75 7.69
N GLU A 12 -32.93 -13.81 8.15
CA GLU A 12 -34.13 -13.71 8.98
C GLU A 12 -33.85 -12.99 10.29
N ARG A 13 -32.76 -13.36 10.99
CA ARG A 13 -32.37 -12.69 12.24
C ARG A 13 -32.09 -11.20 12.04
N PHE A 14 -31.45 -10.83 10.94
CA PHE A 14 -31.18 -9.44 10.63
C PHE A 14 -32.44 -8.66 10.27
N GLU A 15 -33.37 -9.28 9.54
CA GLU A 15 -34.69 -8.70 9.27
C GLU A 15 -35.46 -8.43 10.57
N GLN A 16 -35.52 -9.40 11.48
CA GLN A 16 -36.30 -9.32 12.71
C GLN A 16 -35.75 -8.30 13.73
N GLN A 17 -34.43 -8.10 13.76
CA GLN A 17 -33.74 -7.29 14.77
C GLN A 17 -33.07 -6.04 14.18
N GLY A 18 -33.36 -5.71 12.91
CA GLY A 18 -32.67 -4.66 12.15
C GLY A 18 -32.66 -3.30 12.84
N ASP A 19 -33.78 -2.87 13.42
CA ASP A 19 -33.88 -1.59 14.12
C ASP A 19 -32.93 -1.51 15.33
N ALA A 20 -32.79 -2.61 16.07
CA ALA A 20 -31.88 -2.70 17.21
C ALA A 20 -30.42 -2.67 16.75
N TYR A 21 -30.08 -3.36 15.67
CA TYR A 21 -28.73 -3.35 15.10
C TYR A 21 -28.33 -1.98 14.55
N LYS A 22 -29.28 -1.23 13.99
CA LYS A 22 -29.04 0.11 13.43
C LYS A 22 -29.11 1.24 14.45
N SER A 23 -29.51 0.95 15.70
CA SER A 23 -29.58 1.93 16.79
C SER A 23 -28.25 2.60 17.15
N GLY A 24 -27.13 2.06 16.67
CA GLY A 24 -25.77 2.54 16.95
C GLY A 24 -25.13 1.93 18.20
N GLN A 25 -25.88 1.17 19.01
CA GLN A 25 -25.33 0.42 20.15
C GLN A 25 -24.63 -0.88 19.71
N TYR A 26 -25.12 -1.50 18.64
CA TYR A 26 -24.54 -2.71 18.07
C TYR A 26 -23.25 -2.38 17.32
N ASN A 27 -22.15 -3.02 17.70
CA ASN A 27 -20.82 -2.65 17.22
C ASN A 27 -20.25 -3.59 16.14
N GLU A 28 -19.15 -3.18 15.50
CA GLU A 28 -18.44 -3.97 14.46
C GLU A 28 -18.01 -5.35 14.95
N ALA A 29 -17.60 -5.51 16.21
CA ALA A 29 -17.13 -6.79 16.72
C ALA A 29 -18.28 -7.80 16.87
N GLN A 30 -19.46 -7.35 17.33
CA GLN A 30 -20.65 -8.17 17.39
C GLN A 30 -21.12 -8.57 15.99
N LEU A 31 -21.21 -7.61 15.06
CA LEU A 31 -21.57 -7.90 13.67
C LEU A 31 -20.66 -8.96 13.05
N ARG A 32 -19.35 -8.79 13.21
CA ARG A 32 -18.34 -9.72 12.69
C ARG A 32 -18.59 -11.13 13.19
N LYS A 33 -18.70 -11.30 14.51
CA LYS A 33 -18.89 -12.61 15.15
C LYS A 33 -20.23 -13.25 14.83
N GLU A 34 -21.31 -12.48 14.81
CA GLU A 34 -22.68 -13.01 14.73
C GLU A 34 -23.17 -13.18 13.29
N PHE A 35 -22.58 -12.48 12.32
CA PHE A 35 -23.04 -12.46 10.93
C PHE A 35 -21.94 -12.72 9.90
N VAL A 36 -20.81 -11.99 9.96
CA VAL A 36 -19.74 -12.13 8.95
C VAL A 36 -19.03 -13.47 9.09
N ASP A 37 -18.58 -13.86 10.28
CA ASP A 37 -17.86 -15.11 10.49
C ASP A 37 -18.71 -16.33 10.09
N PRO A 38 -19.99 -16.46 10.48
CA PRO A 38 -20.84 -17.56 10.02
C PRO A 38 -21.05 -17.57 8.50
N MET A 39 -21.20 -16.40 7.87
CA MET A 39 -21.35 -16.29 6.41
C MET A 39 -20.10 -16.78 5.68
N PHE A 40 -18.91 -16.39 6.11
CA PHE A 40 -17.66 -16.81 5.46
C PHE A 40 -17.27 -18.26 5.80
N LYS A 41 -17.66 -18.75 6.98
CA LYS A 41 -17.61 -20.19 7.30
C LYS A 41 -18.49 -21.00 6.33
N ALA A 42 -19.68 -20.52 5.99
CA ALA A 42 -20.55 -21.15 4.99
C ALA A 42 -19.98 -21.07 3.55
N LEU A 43 -19.09 -20.12 3.27
CA LEU A 43 -18.29 -20.05 2.04
C LEU A 43 -17.06 -20.97 2.05
N GLY A 44 -16.87 -21.76 3.12
CA GLY A 44 -15.81 -22.76 3.25
C GLY A 44 -14.48 -22.24 3.78
N TRP A 45 -14.46 -21.05 4.40
CA TRP A 45 -13.25 -20.50 5.02
C TRP A 45 -13.10 -20.97 6.47
N ASP A 46 -11.86 -21.32 6.86
CA ASP A 46 -11.53 -21.64 8.25
C ASP A 46 -11.33 -20.36 9.08
N MET A 47 -12.44 -19.80 9.54
CA MET A 47 -12.45 -18.53 10.30
C MET A 47 -11.79 -18.63 11.69
N GLU A 48 -11.84 -19.82 12.30
CA GLU A 48 -11.39 -20.08 13.67
C GLU A 48 -10.05 -20.80 13.74
N ASN A 49 -9.45 -21.14 12.58
CA ASN A 49 -8.27 -22.00 12.46
C ASN A 49 -8.48 -23.38 13.12
N ILE A 50 -9.64 -23.99 12.89
CA ILE A 50 -9.99 -25.35 13.36
C ILE A 50 -8.96 -26.37 12.85
N SER A 51 -8.41 -26.14 11.66
CA SER A 51 -7.36 -26.98 11.06
C SER A 51 -6.01 -26.90 11.79
N GLY A 52 -5.85 -25.97 12.75
CA GLY A 52 -4.65 -25.86 13.58
C GLY A 52 -3.39 -25.43 12.82
N TYR A 53 -3.54 -24.74 11.69
CA TYR A 53 -2.39 -24.28 10.90
C TYR A 53 -1.59 -23.21 11.64
N ALA A 54 -0.29 -23.18 11.38
CA ALA A 54 0.58 -22.10 11.85
C ALA A 54 0.13 -20.75 11.28
N GLU A 55 0.47 -19.64 11.96
CA GLU A 55 0.03 -18.28 11.60
C GLU A 55 0.26 -17.93 10.12
N ALA A 56 1.38 -18.37 9.55
CA ALA A 56 1.73 -18.13 8.16
C ALA A 56 0.76 -18.78 7.15
N TYR A 57 0.07 -19.85 7.55
CA TYR A 57 -0.76 -20.69 6.67
C TYR A 57 -2.25 -20.65 7.02
N LYS A 58 -2.67 -19.86 8.01
CA LYS A 58 -4.10 -19.64 8.28
C LYS A 58 -4.82 -19.09 7.06
N ASP A 59 -5.99 -19.65 6.78
CA ASP A 59 -6.88 -19.19 5.73
C ASP A 59 -7.35 -17.75 5.96
N VAL A 60 -7.56 -17.36 7.21
CA VAL A 60 -8.03 -16.02 7.59
C VAL A 60 -7.16 -15.42 8.69
N ILE A 61 -6.68 -14.20 8.48
CA ILE A 61 -6.05 -13.38 9.55
C ILE A 61 -7.05 -12.30 9.97
N HIS A 62 -7.23 -12.15 11.28
CA HIS A 62 -8.00 -11.09 11.92
C HIS A 62 -7.06 -10.01 12.46
N GLU A 63 -7.27 -8.76 12.08
CA GLU A 63 -6.28 -7.67 12.32
C GLU A 63 -6.37 -7.02 13.72
N ASP A 64 -7.36 -7.38 14.56
CA ASP A 64 -7.48 -6.82 15.91
C ASP A 64 -6.36 -7.24 16.88
N ALA A 65 -5.53 -8.23 16.55
CA ALA A 65 -4.51 -8.74 17.46
C ALA A 65 -3.28 -7.81 17.65
N ILE A 66 -3.12 -6.73 16.87
CA ILE A 66 -1.84 -5.99 16.79
C ILE A 66 -1.94 -4.46 16.92
N LYS A 67 -2.95 -3.93 17.63
CA LYS A 67 -3.11 -2.47 17.83
C LYS A 67 -2.38 -1.97 19.09
N ILE A 68 -1.16 -1.46 18.88
CA ILE A 68 -0.54 -0.44 19.75
C ILE A 68 -0.06 0.69 18.84
N GLY A 69 -0.59 1.90 19.03
CA GLY A 69 -0.12 3.13 18.39
C GLY A 69 -0.90 3.60 17.16
N GLY A 70 -2.07 4.20 17.39
CA GLY A 70 -2.64 5.38 16.71
C GLY A 70 -2.73 5.52 15.18
N ALA A 71 -2.21 4.61 14.38
CA ALA A 71 -1.96 4.84 12.97
C ALA A 71 -2.56 3.75 12.08
N THR A 72 -3.66 4.10 11.43
CA THR A 72 -4.30 3.42 10.28
C THR A 72 -4.62 1.93 10.45
N LYS A 73 -5.89 1.66 10.73
CA LYS A 73 -6.50 0.33 10.90
C LYS A 73 -6.43 -0.44 9.57
N ALA A 74 -5.65 -1.52 9.55
CA ALA A 74 -5.68 -2.51 8.50
C ALA A 74 -7.07 -3.18 8.40
N PRO A 75 -7.41 -3.80 7.25
CA PRO A 75 -8.73 -4.37 7.03
C PRO A 75 -9.09 -5.40 8.09
N ASP A 76 -10.34 -5.48 8.53
CA ASP A 76 -10.71 -6.41 9.61
C ASP A 76 -10.33 -7.88 9.34
N TYR A 77 -10.37 -8.30 8.06
CA TYR A 77 -10.00 -9.65 7.63
C TYR A 77 -9.08 -9.66 6.42
N CYS A 78 -8.11 -10.57 6.44
CA CYS A 78 -7.32 -10.96 5.27
C CYS A 78 -7.53 -12.44 4.95
N PHE A 79 -8.14 -12.71 3.78
CA PHE A 79 -8.37 -14.06 3.28
C PHE A 79 -7.20 -14.52 2.41
N ARG A 80 -6.70 -15.72 2.69
CA ARG A 80 -5.47 -16.28 2.08
C ARG A 80 -5.64 -17.74 1.71
N ILE A 81 -4.96 -18.16 0.66
CA ILE A 81 -4.85 -19.58 0.29
C ILE A 81 -3.36 -19.90 0.15
N GLY A 82 -2.87 -20.88 0.92
CA GLY A 82 -1.45 -21.24 0.93
C GLY A 82 -0.54 -20.06 1.29
N GLY A 83 -0.98 -19.20 2.21
CA GLY A 83 -0.27 -17.98 2.60
C GLY A 83 -0.38 -16.79 1.61
N THR A 84 -0.94 -17.01 0.42
CA THR A 84 -1.13 -15.95 -0.58
C THR A 84 -2.43 -15.20 -0.34
N ARG A 85 -2.36 -13.87 -0.20
CA ARG A 85 -3.55 -13.01 -0.05
C ARG A 85 -4.45 -13.07 -1.29
N LYS A 86 -5.76 -13.16 -1.07
CA LYS A 86 -6.78 -13.21 -2.12
C LYS A 86 -7.66 -11.97 -2.14
N PHE A 87 -8.20 -11.58 -1.00
CA PHE A 87 -8.97 -10.36 -0.84
C PHE A 87 -8.98 -9.91 0.62
N PHE A 88 -9.34 -8.65 0.84
CA PHE A 88 -9.65 -8.12 2.16
C PHE A 88 -11.16 -8.02 2.36
N LEU A 89 -11.59 -8.08 3.62
CA LEU A 89 -12.92 -7.67 4.03
C LEU A 89 -12.81 -6.63 5.14
N GLU A 90 -13.50 -5.51 4.97
CA GLU A 90 -13.74 -4.52 6.02
C GLU A 90 -15.20 -4.60 6.44
N ALA A 91 -15.43 -4.73 7.75
CA ALA A 91 -16.77 -4.72 8.33
C ALA A 91 -17.07 -3.33 8.88
N LYS A 92 -18.30 -2.85 8.73
CA LYS A 92 -18.81 -1.66 9.41
C LYS A 92 -19.99 -2.02 10.30
N LYS A 93 -20.27 -1.20 11.30
CA LYS A 93 -21.50 -1.37 12.09
C LYS A 93 -22.73 -1.07 11.20
N PRO A 94 -23.88 -1.74 11.40
CA PRO A 94 -25.09 -1.55 10.59
C PRO A 94 -25.66 -0.13 10.54
N SER A 95 -25.24 0.75 11.47
CA SER A 95 -25.65 2.15 11.46
C SER A 95 -24.87 3.01 10.44
N VAL A 96 -23.98 2.43 9.64
CA VAL A 96 -23.17 3.12 8.63
C VAL A 96 -23.68 2.74 7.25
N ASP A 97 -24.21 3.71 6.51
CA ASP A 97 -24.64 3.52 5.12
C ASP A 97 -23.41 3.43 4.21
N ILE A 98 -22.97 2.20 3.89
CA ILE A 98 -21.82 1.97 3.01
C ILE A 98 -22.18 2.14 1.53
N LYS A 99 -23.48 2.21 1.20
CA LYS A 99 -23.93 2.53 -0.16
C LYS A 99 -23.53 3.93 -0.57
N THR A 100 -23.62 4.90 0.34
CA THR A 100 -23.40 6.32 0.07
C THR A 100 -22.15 6.90 0.75
N ASP A 101 -21.73 6.36 1.90
CA ASP A 101 -20.50 6.82 2.57
C ASP A 101 -19.26 6.37 1.78
N ALA A 102 -18.53 7.36 1.24
CA ALA A 102 -17.34 7.13 0.45
C ALA A 102 -16.13 6.72 1.29
N HIS A 103 -16.08 7.08 2.57
CA HIS A 103 -14.87 6.92 3.39
C HIS A 103 -14.51 5.45 3.62
N PRO A 104 -15.43 4.55 4.00
CA PRO A 104 -15.13 3.12 4.12
C PRO A 104 -14.67 2.48 2.81
N ALA A 105 -15.31 2.85 1.69
CA ALA A 105 -14.95 2.37 0.36
C ALA A 105 -13.53 2.82 -0.04
N TYR A 106 -13.20 4.09 0.23
CA TYR A 106 -11.86 4.64 0.00
C TYR A 106 -10.81 3.91 0.84
N GLN A 107 -11.08 3.70 2.13
CA GLN A 107 -10.16 2.99 3.03
C GLN A 107 -9.87 1.57 2.51
N LEU A 108 -10.91 0.77 2.25
CA LEU A 108 -10.77 -0.60 1.75
C LEU A 108 -9.98 -0.65 0.44
N ARG A 109 -10.38 0.17 -0.54
CA ARG A 109 -9.73 0.21 -1.86
C ARG A 109 -8.27 0.64 -1.76
N ARG A 110 -7.91 1.54 -0.85
CA ARG A 110 -6.52 1.96 -0.63
C ARG A 110 -5.63 0.81 -0.14
N TYR A 111 -6.09 0.03 0.82
CA TYR A 111 -5.38 -1.17 1.28
C TYR A 111 -5.28 -2.22 0.17
N ALA A 112 -6.40 -2.54 -0.47
CA ALA A 112 -6.46 -3.57 -1.49
C ALA A 112 -5.66 -3.21 -2.75
N TRP A 113 -5.74 -1.96 -3.22
CA TRP A 113 -4.94 -1.45 -4.32
C TRP A 113 -3.45 -1.56 -3.97
N SER A 114 -3.02 -1.01 -2.84
CA SER A 114 -1.60 -1.07 -2.42
C SER A 114 -1.07 -2.50 -2.29
N ALA A 115 -1.91 -3.46 -1.90
CA ALA A 115 -1.59 -4.89 -1.84
C ALA A 115 -1.72 -5.64 -3.18
N LYS A 116 -2.05 -4.95 -4.28
CA LYS A 116 -2.30 -5.49 -5.62
C LYS A 116 -3.40 -6.55 -5.67
N LEU A 117 -4.41 -6.43 -4.80
CA LEU A 117 -5.55 -7.34 -4.79
C LEU A 117 -6.58 -6.87 -5.81
N PRO A 118 -7.15 -7.77 -6.62
CA PRO A 118 -8.09 -7.36 -7.66
C PRO A 118 -9.47 -7.02 -7.11
N LEU A 119 -9.91 -7.70 -6.04
CA LEU A 119 -11.24 -7.53 -5.44
C LEU A 119 -11.12 -7.49 -3.92
N SER A 120 -12.02 -6.76 -3.27
CA SER A 120 -12.20 -6.77 -1.82
C SER A 120 -13.63 -6.38 -1.45
N ILE A 121 -14.04 -6.73 -0.22
CA ILE A 121 -15.42 -6.64 0.24
C ILE A 121 -15.55 -5.58 1.34
N LEU A 122 -16.57 -4.76 1.25
CA LEU A 122 -17.05 -3.90 2.33
C LEU A 122 -18.45 -4.35 2.71
N THR A 123 -18.71 -4.57 4.01
CA THR A 123 -20.04 -4.99 4.45
C THR A 123 -20.37 -4.53 5.86
N ASP A 124 -21.64 -4.23 6.10
CA ASP A 124 -22.24 -4.07 7.42
C ASP A 124 -23.31 -5.16 7.67
N PHE A 125 -23.19 -6.27 6.94
CA PHE A 125 -24.18 -7.34 6.72
C PHE A 125 -25.48 -6.91 6.05
N GLU A 126 -26.03 -5.71 6.31
CA GLU A 126 -27.17 -5.20 5.55
C GLU A 126 -26.83 -5.05 4.07
N GLU A 127 -25.63 -4.54 3.80
CA GLU A 127 -25.10 -4.20 2.50
C GLU A 127 -23.82 -5.00 2.26
N PHE A 128 -23.70 -5.62 1.09
CA PHE A 128 -22.50 -6.35 0.64
C PHE A 128 -22.00 -5.72 -0.64
N ALA A 129 -20.90 -4.96 -0.53
CA ALA A 129 -20.30 -4.25 -1.64
C ALA A 129 -18.95 -4.88 -2.02
N VAL A 130 -18.77 -5.18 -3.30
CA VAL A 130 -17.50 -5.65 -3.86
C VAL A 130 -16.91 -4.55 -4.73
N TYR A 131 -15.62 -4.30 -4.54
CA TYR A 131 -14.88 -3.29 -5.29
C TYR A 131 -13.80 -3.90 -6.18
N ASP A 132 -13.70 -3.41 -7.42
CA ASP A 132 -12.50 -3.57 -8.24
C ASP A 132 -11.39 -2.68 -7.67
N CYS A 133 -10.42 -3.34 -7.05
CA CYS A 133 -9.36 -2.69 -6.32
C CYS A 133 -8.13 -2.41 -7.20
N ARG A 134 -8.22 -2.61 -8.53
CA ARG A 134 -7.17 -2.20 -9.48
C ARG A 134 -7.34 -0.76 -9.95
N VAL A 135 -8.50 -0.15 -9.70
CA VAL A 135 -8.74 1.26 -9.97
C VAL A 135 -8.17 2.10 -8.82
N GLU A 136 -7.20 2.97 -9.13
CA GLU A 136 -6.58 3.88 -8.16
C GLU A 136 -7.65 4.61 -7.31
N PRO A 137 -7.58 4.53 -5.98
CA PRO A 137 -8.54 5.17 -5.10
C PRO A 137 -8.23 6.66 -4.94
N ARG A 138 -9.24 7.50 -5.11
CA ARG A 138 -9.13 8.96 -4.90
C ARG A 138 -10.02 9.39 -3.75
N LEU A 139 -9.54 10.34 -2.95
CA LEU A 139 -10.30 10.85 -1.80
C LEU A 139 -11.65 11.46 -2.20
N ALA A 140 -11.76 11.99 -3.43
CA ALA A 140 -12.98 12.55 -3.98
C ALA A 140 -13.91 11.51 -4.66
N ASP A 141 -13.54 10.23 -4.66
CA ASP A 141 -14.37 9.18 -5.24
C ASP A 141 -15.67 9.03 -4.43
N LYS A 142 -16.78 8.83 -5.14
CA LYS A 142 -18.05 8.40 -4.51
C LYS A 142 -17.95 6.92 -4.11
N ALA A 143 -18.77 6.50 -3.14
CA ALA A 143 -18.88 5.10 -2.72
C ALA A 143 -19.20 4.11 -3.87
N SER A 144 -19.81 4.59 -4.97
CA SER A 144 -20.11 3.77 -6.15
C SER A 144 -18.94 3.56 -7.10
N VAL A 145 -17.85 4.33 -6.97
CA VAL A 145 -16.69 4.22 -7.87
C VAL A 145 -16.03 2.86 -7.68
N ALA A 146 -15.79 2.17 -8.79
CA ALA A 146 -15.24 0.82 -8.85
C ALA A 146 -16.05 -0.25 -8.09
N ARG A 147 -17.28 0.04 -7.68
CA ARG A 147 -18.18 -0.96 -7.06
C ARG A 147 -18.77 -1.86 -8.16
N VAL A 148 -18.38 -3.13 -8.17
CA VAL A 148 -18.73 -4.10 -9.23
C VAL A 148 -19.87 -5.03 -8.85
N LEU A 149 -20.12 -5.20 -7.56
CA LEU A 149 -21.29 -5.90 -7.02
C LEU A 149 -21.78 -5.15 -5.79
N TYR A 150 -23.10 -5.11 -5.65
CA TYR A 150 -23.77 -4.54 -4.49
C TYR A 150 -25.05 -5.34 -4.25
N LEU A 151 -25.23 -5.85 -3.04
CA LEU A 151 -26.38 -6.63 -2.63
C LEU A 151 -26.90 -6.13 -1.28
N ASN A 152 -28.22 -6.08 -1.12
CA ASN A 152 -28.82 -6.01 0.22
C ASN A 152 -28.94 -7.43 0.81
N PHE A 153 -28.97 -7.56 2.13
CA PHE A 153 -29.07 -8.86 2.82
C PHE A 153 -30.27 -9.71 2.38
N ARG A 154 -31.38 -9.07 2.00
CA ARG A 154 -32.56 -9.75 1.43
C ARG A 154 -32.28 -10.48 0.12
N GLU A 155 -31.21 -10.11 -0.58
CA GLU A 155 -30.76 -10.74 -1.81
C GLU A 155 -29.78 -11.90 -1.57
N TYR A 156 -29.25 -12.10 -0.35
CA TYR A 156 -28.20 -13.10 -0.11
C TYR A 156 -28.66 -14.53 -0.37
N VAL A 157 -29.89 -14.87 0.02
CA VAL A 157 -30.47 -16.21 -0.23
C VAL A 157 -30.71 -16.44 -1.73
N PRO A 158 -31.48 -15.59 -2.45
CA PRO A 158 -31.76 -15.82 -3.87
C PRO A 158 -30.52 -15.67 -4.76
N ARG A 159 -29.49 -14.91 -4.34
CA ARG A 159 -28.25 -14.68 -5.10
C ARG A 159 -27.02 -15.32 -4.46
N TRP A 160 -27.20 -16.33 -3.60
CA TRP A 160 -26.09 -16.98 -2.92
C TRP A 160 -25.05 -17.54 -3.91
N ASP A 161 -25.50 -18.10 -5.03
CA ASP A 161 -24.61 -18.65 -6.05
C ASP A 161 -23.66 -17.58 -6.62
N ASP A 162 -24.13 -16.33 -6.78
CA ASP A 162 -23.29 -15.22 -7.25
C ASP A 162 -22.15 -14.94 -6.26
N ILE A 163 -22.45 -14.92 -4.96
CA ILE A 163 -21.47 -14.69 -3.89
C ILE A 163 -20.51 -15.88 -3.82
N ALA A 164 -21.04 -17.10 -3.73
CA ALA A 164 -20.26 -18.32 -3.56
C ALA A 164 -19.34 -18.58 -4.76
N LYS A 165 -19.82 -18.32 -5.99
CA LYS A 165 -19.02 -18.47 -7.20
C LYS A 165 -17.80 -17.55 -7.21
N ILE A 166 -17.83 -16.41 -6.53
CA ILE A 166 -16.70 -15.47 -6.50
C ILE A 166 -15.82 -15.71 -5.26
N PHE A 167 -16.41 -15.86 -4.08
CA PHE A 167 -15.70 -15.79 -2.80
C PHE A 167 -15.63 -17.09 -2.01
N ALA A 168 -16.29 -18.17 -2.44
CA ALA A 168 -16.11 -19.46 -1.78
C ALA A 168 -14.69 -19.98 -2.00
N ARG A 169 -14.07 -20.51 -0.95
CA ARG A 169 -12.67 -20.98 -0.96
C ARG A 169 -12.38 -21.92 -2.14
N ASP A 170 -13.26 -22.89 -2.35
CA ASP A 170 -13.16 -23.87 -3.45
C ASP A 170 -13.37 -23.25 -4.84
N ALA A 171 -14.19 -22.21 -4.94
CA ALA A 171 -14.41 -21.50 -6.20
C ALA A 171 -13.15 -20.72 -6.59
N ILE A 172 -12.49 -20.06 -5.64
CA ILE A 172 -11.20 -19.39 -5.85
C ILE A 172 -10.14 -20.39 -6.31
N LEU A 173 -10.05 -21.57 -5.68
CA LEU A 173 -9.12 -22.64 -6.10
C LEU A 173 -9.38 -23.12 -7.54
N LYS A 174 -10.62 -22.99 -8.04
CA LYS A 174 -11.02 -23.33 -9.41
C LYS A 174 -10.91 -22.15 -10.39
N GLY A 175 -10.38 -21.01 -9.94
CA GLY A 175 -10.07 -19.83 -10.77
C GLY A 175 -11.28 -18.95 -11.14
N SER A 176 -12.41 -19.08 -10.44
CA SER A 176 -13.59 -18.24 -10.74
C SER A 176 -13.40 -16.79 -10.31
N PHE A 177 -12.67 -16.56 -9.21
CA PHE A 177 -12.34 -15.24 -8.69
C PHE A 177 -11.55 -14.41 -9.70
N ASP A 178 -10.48 -14.98 -10.26
CA ASP A 178 -9.63 -14.32 -11.25
C ASP A 178 -10.42 -14.01 -12.53
N LYS A 179 -11.24 -14.95 -13.00
CA LYS A 179 -12.14 -14.73 -14.15
C LYS A 179 -13.14 -13.59 -13.93
N PHE A 180 -13.71 -13.48 -12.73
CA PHE A 180 -14.63 -12.40 -12.39
C PHE A 180 -13.91 -11.05 -12.30
N ALA A 181 -12.72 -11.03 -11.71
CA ALA A 181 -11.88 -9.85 -11.71
C ALA A 181 -11.55 -9.41 -13.15
N GLU A 182 -11.15 -10.32 -14.03
CA GLU A 182 -10.84 -9.99 -15.43
C GLU A 182 -12.05 -9.47 -16.20
N SER A 183 -13.23 -10.06 -16.02
CA SER A 183 -14.44 -9.63 -16.74
C SER A 183 -14.95 -8.25 -16.32
N THR A 184 -14.68 -7.86 -15.07
CA THR A 184 -15.05 -6.55 -14.52
C THR A 184 -13.99 -5.47 -14.74
N LYS A 185 -12.84 -5.82 -15.34
CA LYS A 185 -11.75 -4.88 -15.60
C LYS A 185 -12.24 -3.72 -16.46
N ALA A 186 -12.15 -2.51 -15.92
CA ALA A 186 -12.47 -1.30 -16.67
C ALA A 186 -11.62 -1.23 -17.96
N LYS A 187 -12.26 -0.91 -19.10
CA LYS A 187 -11.60 -0.79 -20.42
C LYS A 187 -10.59 0.36 -20.53
N ARG A 188 -10.37 1.15 -19.48
CA ARG A 188 -9.42 2.26 -19.43
C ARG A 188 -8.36 1.99 -18.36
N GLY A 189 -7.10 2.16 -18.76
CA GLY A 189 -5.90 1.72 -18.07
C GLY A 189 -5.93 1.86 -16.55
N THR A 190 -6.01 0.72 -15.87
CA THR A 190 -5.58 0.59 -14.48
C THR A 190 -4.06 0.74 -14.51
N ALA A 191 -3.53 1.89 -14.07
CA ALA A 191 -2.12 1.96 -13.74
C ALA A 191 -1.90 1.01 -12.55
N GLU A 192 -0.97 0.07 -12.69
CA GLU A 192 -0.58 -0.76 -11.56
C GLU A 192 -0.02 0.16 -10.46
N VAL A 193 -0.17 -0.25 -9.19
CA VAL A 193 0.28 0.55 -8.04
C VAL A 193 1.74 0.98 -8.18
N ASP A 194 2.56 0.07 -8.72
CA ASP A 194 3.96 0.30 -9.02
C ASP A 194 4.11 1.50 -9.97
N ASP A 195 3.46 1.47 -11.14
CA ASP A 195 3.53 2.55 -12.12
C ASP A 195 3.06 3.89 -11.55
N ALA A 196 1.96 3.87 -10.79
CA ALA A 196 1.42 5.06 -10.16
C ALA A 196 2.38 5.62 -9.10
N PHE A 197 2.95 4.76 -8.25
CA PHE A 197 3.92 5.15 -7.22
C PHE A 197 5.21 5.67 -7.83
N LEU A 198 5.73 5.00 -8.87
CA LEU A 198 6.90 5.46 -9.62
C LEU A 198 6.65 6.82 -10.27
N SER A 199 5.46 7.05 -10.84
CA SER A 199 5.07 8.35 -11.38
C SER A 199 5.04 9.45 -10.30
N GLU A 200 4.54 9.13 -9.11
CA GLU A 200 4.51 10.05 -7.96
C GLU A 200 5.93 10.42 -7.51
N ILE A 201 6.83 9.44 -7.41
CA ILE A 201 8.26 9.66 -7.09
C ILE A 201 8.93 10.54 -8.14
N GLU A 202 8.67 10.31 -9.42
CA GLU A 202 9.21 11.11 -10.52
C GLU A 202 8.71 12.56 -10.47
N LYS A 203 7.46 12.78 -10.05
CA LYS A 203 6.93 14.11 -9.81
C LYS A 203 7.63 14.79 -8.63
N TRP A 204 7.88 14.08 -7.53
CA TRP A 204 8.66 14.61 -6.40
C TRP A 204 10.08 14.97 -6.83
N ARG A 205 10.72 14.13 -7.65
CA ARG A 205 12.03 14.39 -8.24
C ARG A 205 12.06 15.69 -9.04
N ALA A 206 11.09 15.87 -9.94
CA ALA A 206 10.98 17.09 -10.75
C ALA A 206 10.69 18.35 -9.90
N ASP A 207 9.80 18.24 -8.92
CA ASP A 207 9.45 19.36 -8.03
C ASP A 207 10.64 19.76 -7.16
N LEU A 208 11.35 18.79 -6.59
CA LEU A 208 12.53 19.02 -5.76
C LEU A 208 13.70 19.56 -6.58
N ALA A 209 13.94 19.02 -7.77
CA ALA A 209 15.00 19.48 -8.66
C ALA A 209 14.82 20.96 -9.06
N ARG A 210 13.59 21.36 -9.42
CA ARG A 210 13.28 22.77 -9.72
C ARG A 210 13.50 23.68 -8.52
N ASN A 211 13.10 23.24 -7.33
CA ASN A 211 13.28 24.02 -6.11
C ASN A 211 14.75 24.19 -5.73
N LEU A 212 15.53 23.09 -5.77
CA LEU A 212 16.95 23.09 -5.45
C LEU A 212 17.76 23.93 -6.43
N ALA A 213 17.51 23.80 -7.74
CA ALA A 213 18.19 24.63 -8.74
C ALA A 213 17.92 26.12 -8.51
N LEU A 214 16.65 26.50 -8.27
CA LEU A 214 16.26 27.89 -8.02
C LEU A 214 16.92 28.48 -6.76
N ARG A 215 16.96 27.72 -5.67
CA ARG A 215 17.44 28.23 -4.37
C ARG A 215 18.95 28.11 -4.18
N ASN A 216 19.61 27.26 -4.95
CA ASN A 216 21.03 26.96 -4.80
C ASN A 216 21.73 27.15 -6.17
N PRO A 217 21.98 28.41 -6.60
CA PRO A 217 22.49 28.73 -7.94
C PRO A 217 23.89 28.19 -8.22
N LYS A 218 24.65 27.84 -7.17
CA LYS A 218 26.00 27.26 -7.28
C LYS A 218 26.00 25.74 -7.49
N LEU A 219 24.84 25.07 -7.41
CA LEU A 219 24.79 23.62 -7.58
C LEU A 219 25.17 23.23 -9.01
N SER A 220 26.14 22.33 -9.15
CA SER A 220 26.38 21.67 -10.44
C SER A 220 25.23 20.72 -10.77
N GLN A 221 25.13 20.31 -12.04
CA GLN A 221 24.16 19.30 -12.45
C GLN A 221 24.35 17.98 -11.69
N ARG A 222 25.61 17.58 -11.46
CA ARG A 222 25.94 16.36 -10.72
C ARG A 222 25.44 16.45 -9.27
N ASP A 223 25.72 17.56 -8.62
CA ASP A 223 25.36 17.80 -7.22
C ASP A 223 23.85 17.91 -7.04
N LEU A 224 23.15 18.51 -8.01
CA LEU A 224 21.69 18.56 -8.04
C LEU A 224 21.08 17.14 -8.13
N ASN A 225 21.58 16.30 -9.04
CA ASN A 225 21.09 14.92 -9.15
C ASN A 225 21.30 14.14 -7.85
N PHE A 226 22.51 14.24 -7.29
CA PHE A 226 22.85 13.60 -6.02
C PHE A 226 21.92 14.06 -4.89
N SER A 227 21.71 15.38 -4.76
CA SER A 227 20.93 15.97 -3.67
C SER A 227 19.46 15.61 -3.74
N VAL A 228 18.87 15.62 -4.94
CA VAL A 228 17.48 15.21 -5.15
C VAL A 228 17.29 13.74 -4.78
N GLN A 229 18.15 12.86 -5.31
CA GLN A 229 18.06 11.42 -5.06
C GLN A 229 18.23 11.10 -3.58
N ARG A 230 19.31 11.58 -2.94
CA ARG A 230 19.56 11.35 -1.52
C ARG A 230 18.43 11.85 -0.63
N THR A 231 17.84 12.99 -0.94
CA THR A 231 16.73 13.53 -0.16
C THR A 231 15.48 12.64 -0.26
N ILE A 232 15.12 12.19 -1.46
CA ILE A 232 13.97 11.30 -1.64
C ILE A 232 14.22 9.94 -0.99
N ASP A 233 15.39 9.34 -1.22
CA ASP A 233 15.76 8.04 -0.65
C ASP A 233 15.65 8.04 0.87
N ARG A 234 16.15 9.09 1.53
CA ARG A 234 16.09 9.26 3.00
C ARG A 234 14.65 9.38 3.50
N ILE A 235 13.82 10.16 2.81
CA ILE A 235 12.40 10.33 3.17
C ILE A 235 11.65 9.01 3.03
N VAL A 236 11.81 8.32 1.90
CA VAL A 236 11.16 7.02 1.64
C VAL A 236 11.63 5.97 2.64
N PHE A 237 12.93 5.91 2.94
CA PHE A 237 13.48 5.01 3.94
C PHE A 237 12.82 5.22 5.31
N LEU A 238 12.78 6.47 5.79
CA LEU A 238 12.16 6.78 7.07
C LEU A 238 10.67 6.41 7.10
N ARG A 239 9.94 6.68 6.01
CA ARG A 239 8.52 6.30 5.93
C ARG A 239 8.32 4.78 6.02
N ILE A 240 9.19 4.00 5.38
CA ILE A 240 9.14 2.54 5.46
C ILE A 240 9.51 2.05 6.86
N CYS A 241 10.47 2.69 7.53
CA CYS A 241 10.80 2.37 8.92
C CYS A 241 9.61 2.60 9.87
N GLU A 242 8.84 3.67 9.66
CA GLU A 242 7.61 3.93 10.42
C GLU A 242 6.58 2.79 10.24
N ASP A 243 6.30 2.38 9.00
CA ASP A 243 5.30 1.36 8.72
C ASP A 243 5.73 -0.05 9.12
N ARG A 244 7.04 -0.31 9.15
CA ARG A 244 7.61 -1.55 9.71
C ARG A 244 7.73 -1.54 11.23
N ARG A 245 7.23 -0.49 11.90
CA ARG A 245 7.29 -0.31 13.36
C ARG A 245 8.72 -0.28 13.92
N ILE A 246 9.68 0.09 13.08
CA ILE A 246 11.07 0.33 13.47
C ILE A 246 11.18 1.76 14.04
N GLU A 247 10.49 2.72 13.41
CA GLU A 247 10.28 4.09 13.90
C GLU A 247 8.86 4.29 14.44
N VAL A 248 8.69 5.32 15.26
CA VAL A 248 7.36 5.78 15.70
C VAL A 248 6.62 6.36 14.50
N TYR A 249 5.41 5.87 14.25
CA TYR A 249 4.58 6.37 13.15
C TYR A 249 4.31 7.87 13.27
N GLY A 250 4.36 8.58 12.13
CA GLY A 250 3.98 9.99 12.03
C GLY A 250 5.10 10.96 12.38
N ARG A 251 6.33 10.47 12.57
CA ARG A 251 7.50 11.30 12.87
C ARG A 251 7.85 12.23 11.70
N LEU A 252 7.83 11.76 10.44
CA LEU A 252 7.95 12.67 9.30
C LEU A 252 6.69 13.54 9.14
N GLN A 253 5.49 13.01 9.43
CA GLN A 253 4.24 13.76 9.34
C GLN A 253 4.25 15.01 10.25
N ALA A 254 4.85 14.90 11.44
CA ALA A 254 4.97 16.00 12.38
C ALA A 254 5.72 17.23 11.80
N LEU A 255 6.56 17.03 10.78
CA LEU A 255 7.24 18.13 10.09
C LEU A 255 6.26 19.09 9.38
N LEU A 256 5.03 18.65 9.11
CA LEU A 256 4.00 19.50 8.52
C LEU A 256 3.58 20.68 9.43
N ASN A 257 3.74 20.52 10.76
CA ASN A 257 3.22 21.43 11.79
C ASN A 257 4.15 22.61 12.15
N GLY A 258 4.93 23.14 11.21
CA GLY A 258 5.80 24.30 11.50
C GLY A 258 6.58 24.79 10.28
N GLU A 259 7.52 25.71 10.49
CA GLU A 259 8.41 26.25 9.45
C GLU A 259 9.78 25.55 9.42
N HIS A 260 10.68 25.96 8.52
CA HIS A 260 12.03 25.40 8.37
C HIS A 260 12.02 23.88 8.25
N THR A 261 11.14 23.35 7.40
CA THR A 261 10.85 21.93 7.27
C THR A 261 12.10 21.12 6.95
N TYR A 262 12.99 21.63 6.09
CA TYR A 262 14.23 20.92 5.76
C TYR A 262 15.19 20.78 6.95
N ARG A 263 15.35 21.84 7.75
CA ARG A 263 16.23 21.80 8.93
C ARG A 263 15.74 20.79 9.96
N ARG A 264 14.42 20.71 10.18
CA ARG A 264 13.80 19.71 11.06
C ARG A 264 13.88 18.30 10.48
N LEU A 265 13.69 18.14 9.16
CA LEU A 265 13.89 16.87 8.47
C LEU A 265 15.35 16.39 8.60
N TYR A 266 16.32 17.29 8.49
CA TYR A 266 17.73 16.97 8.67
C TYR A 266 18.06 16.49 10.09
N GLN A 267 17.38 17.00 11.12
CA GLN A 267 17.50 16.44 12.48
C GLN A 267 17.08 14.97 12.52
N LEU A 268 15.97 14.62 11.86
CA LEU A 268 15.54 13.21 11.74
C LEU A 268 16.57 12.37 10.99
N PHE A 269 17.20 12.93 9.95
CA PHE A 269 18.27 12.24 9.21
C PHE A 269 19.49 11.95 10.09
N ARG A 270 19.89 12.90 10.95
CA ARG A 270 21.00 12.69 11.90
C ARG A 270 20.68 11.65 12.96
N GLU A 271 19.45 11.64 13.46
CA GLU A 271 19.00 10.61 14.41
C GLU A 271 18.98 9.22 13.76
N ALA A 272 18.59 9.15 12.48
CA ALA A 272 18.62 7.92 11.70
C ALA A 272 20.04 7.40 11.43
N ASP A 273 21.02 8.29 11.21
CA ASP A 273 22.43 7.93 11.03
C ASP A 273 22.96 7.13 12.22
N GLN A 274 22.69 7.64 13.43
CA GLN A 274 23.09 7.01 14.69
C GLN A 274 22.46 5.62 14.90
N ARG A 275 21.30 5.37 14.29
CA ARG A 275 20.51 4.16 14.54
C ARG A 275 20.72 3.07 13.49
N TYR A 276 20.86 3.43 12.22
CA TYR A 276 20.79 2.47 11.12
C TYR A 276 22.13 2.18 10.45
N ASN A 277 23.13 3.06 10.57
CA ASN A 277 24.43 2.99 9.89
C ASN A 277 24.32 2.44 8.43
N SER A 278 23.31 2.90 7.69
CA SER A 278 22.91 2.32 6.40
C SER A 278 23.71 2.90 5.22
N GLY A 279 24.65 3.80 5.51
CA GLY A 279 25.35 4.60 4.52
C GLY A 279 24.51 5.67 3.82
N LEU A 280 23.20 5.69 4.03
CA LEU A 280 22.26 6.67 3.48
C LEU A 280 22.30 8.00 4.25
N PHE A 281 22.59 7.95 5.55
CA PHE A 281 22.57 9.11 6.45
C PHE A 281 23.97 9.58 6.87
N TYR A 282 25.00 9.24 6.12
CA TYR A 282 26.39 9.47 6.50
C TYR A 282 26.80 10.95 6.34
N PHE A 283 26.80 11.70 7.45
CA PHE A 283 27.12 13.14 7.47
C PHE A 283 28.43 13.49 8.19
N GLN A 284 29.07 12.54 8.86
CA GLN A 284 30.29 12.77 9.63
C GLN A 284 31.36 11.75 9.26
N LYS A 285 32.63 12.17 9.25
CA LYS A 285 33.73 11.25 8.90
C LYS A 285 33.90 10.19 10.00
N GLU A 286 33.83 8.93 9.60
CA GLU A 286 34.10 7.78 10.46
C GLU A 286 35.49 7.19 10.17
N LYS A 287 36.15 6.64 11.19
CA LYS A 287 37.54 6.15 11.07
C LYS A 287 37.67 4.97 10.09
N ASP A 288 36.65 4.13 9.99
CA ASP A 288 36.69 2.86 9.27
C ASP A 288 36.00 2.91 7.90
N ARG A 289 35.58 4.11 7.46
CA ARG A 289 34.84 4.30 6.21
C ARG A 289 35.64 5.06 5.17
N VAL A 290 35.82 4.43 4.01
CA VAL A 290 36.60 4.95 2.88
C VAL A 290 35.83 6.04 2.11
N GLU A 291 34.51 5.94 2.07
CA GLU A 291 33.65 6.91 1.39
C GLU A 291 33.65 8.26 2.15
N PRO A 292 33.61 9.41 1.44
CA PRO A 292 33.46 10.71 2.07
C PRO A 292 32.03 10.94 2.58
N PRO A 293 31.84 11.67 3.69
CA PRO A 293 30.52 12.04 4.18
C PRO A 293 29.80 12.98 3.22
N ASP A 294 28.47 12.98 3.30
CA ASP A 294 27.63 13.94 2.60
C ASP A 294 27.70 15.30 3.31
N ASP A 295 28.60 16.14 2.85
CA ASP A 295 28.79 17.53 3.27
C ASP A 295 27.97 18.53 2.44
N LEU A 296 27.40 18.07 1.33
CA LEU A 296 26.66 18.89 0.39
C LEU A 296 25.21 19.12 0.83
N THR A 297 24.44 18.04 1.05
CA THR A 297 23.00 18.16 1.31
C THR A 297 22.64 18.92 2.59
N PRO A 298 23.42 18.86 3.69
CA PRO A 298 23.10 19.62 4.91
C PRO A 298 23.01 21.15 4.71
N GLU A 299 23.78 21.69 3.76
CA GLU A 299 23.90 23.13 3.51
C GLU A 299 22.89 23.66 2.49
N LEU A 300 22.05 22.80 1.91
CA LEU A 300 21.12 23.20 0.86
C LEU A 300 19.88 23.89 1.40
N GLU A 301 19.44 24.91 0.67
CA GLU A 301 18.16 25.54 0.94
C GLU A 301 17.05 24.84 0.15
N ILE A 302 16.06 24.31 0.86
CA ILE A 302 14.86 23.68 0.29
C ILE A 302 13.61 24.36 0.85
N GLY A 303 12.72 24.78 -0.04
CA GLY A 303 11.48 25.46 0.34
C GLY A 303 10.50 24.54 1.07
N ASP A 304 9.92 25.02 2.16
CA ASP A 304 8.93 24.29 2.95
C ASP A 304 7.76 23.76 2.13
N ALA A 305 7.26 24.55 1.17
CA ALA A 305 6.11 24.16 0.36
C ALA A 305 6.35 22.86 -0.45
N VAL A 306 7.55 22.67 -1.01
CA VAL A 306 7.85 21.45 -1.78
C VAL A 306 7.99 20.24 -0.87
N LEU A 307 8.67 20.37 0.27
CA LEU A 307 8.83 19.28 1.22
C LEU A 307 7.52 18.87 1.87
N LYS A 308 6.70 19.84 2.31
CA LYS A 308 5.39 19.55 2.88
C LYS A 308 4.46 18.87 1.89
N LYS A 309 4.54 19.23 0.60
CA LYS A 309 3.78 18.56 -0.46
C LYS A 309 4.19 17.09 -0.61
N ILE A 310 5.49 16.80 -0.62
CA ILE A 310 6.01 15.41 -0.65
C ILE A 310 5.56 14.65 0.60
N ILE A 311 5.77 15.22 1.79
CA ILE A 311 5.45 14.57 3.07
C ILE A 311 3.95 14.26 3.17
N ARG A 312 3.04 15.18 2.81
CA ARG A 312 1.59 14.91 2.82
C ARG A 312 1.23 13.68 1.99
N ARG A 313 1.85 13.50 0.83
CA ARG A 313 1.59 12.37 -0.08
C ARG A 313 2.12 11.03 0.44
N LEU A 314 2.79 11.00 1.59
CA LEU A 314 3.21 9.78 2.29
C LEU A 314 2.22 9.31 3.37
N TYR A 315 1.24 10.15 3.73
CA TYR A 315 0.32 9.89 4.84
C TYR A 315 -1.15 9.96 4.43
N TYR A 316 -1.98 9.20 5.14
CA TYR A 316 -3.43 9.35 5.07
C TYR A 316 -3.86 10.76 5.56
N PRO A 317 -4.91 11.38 4.98
CA PRO A 317 -5.75 10.89 3.88
C PRO A 317 -5.25 11.22 2.47
N ASP A 318 -4.20 12.01 2.34
CA ASP A 318 -3.74 12.50 1.04
C ASP A 318 -3.01 11.43 0.21
N SER A 319 -2.45 10.40 0.86
CA SER A 319 -1.77 9.29 0.21
C SER A 319 -2.72 8.16 -0.18
N PRO A 320 -2.76 7.76 -1.47
CA PRO A 320 -3.48 6.57 -1.92
C PRO A 320 -2.69 5.28 -1.64
N TYR A 321 -1.48 5.38 -1.07
CA TYR A 321 -0.61 4.24 -0.81
C TYR A 321 -0.65 3.85 0.67
N GLU A 322 -0.66 2.55 0.91
CA GLU A 322 -0.46 1.96 2.23
C GLU A 322 0.90 1.23 2.23
N PHE A 323 1.93 1.87 2.81
CA PHE A 323 3.30 1.34 2.70
C PHE A 323 3.52 0.07 3.51
N SER A 324 2.66 -0.24 4.49
CA SER A 324 2.69 -1.49 5.25
C SER A 324 2.39 -2.73 4.39
N VAL A 325 1.68 -2.57 3.27
CA VAL A 325 1.33 -3.67 2.35
C VAL A 325 2.00 -3.57 0.98
N LEU A 326 2.75 -2.49 0.72
CA LEU A 326 3.49 -2.35 -0.53
C LEU A 326 4.54 -3.47 -0.67
N PRO A 327 4.66 -4.09 -1.87
CA PRO A 327 5.66 -5.10 -2.14
C PRO A 327 7.10 -4.61 -1.87
N ALA A 328 7.95 -5.47 -1.32
CA ALA A 328 9.31 -5.09 -0.94
C ALA A 328 10.22 -4.76 -2.14
N ASP A 329 9.90 -5.26 -3.34
CA ASP A 329 10.60 -5.01 -4.59
C ASP A 329 10.34 -3.61 -5.18
N ILE A 330 9.31 -2.90 -4.71
CA ILE A 330 8.98 -1.55 -5.20
C ILE A 330 10.13 -0.56 -4.99
N LEU A 331 10.91 -0.74 -3.92
CA LEU A 331 12.12 0.06 -3.68
C LEU A 331 13.17 -0.17 -4.78
N GLY A 332 13.39 -1.43 -5.16
CA GLY A 332 14.30 -1.78 -6.26
C GLY A 332 13.88 -1.09 -7.55
N GLN A 333 12.58 -1.12 -7.86
CA GLN A 333 12.03 -0.45 -9.03
C GLN A 333 12.20 1.08 -8.99
N VAL A 334 12.02 1.72 -7.82
CA VAL A 334 12.28 3.17 -7.64
C VAL A 334 13.74 3.51 -7.94
N TYR A 335 14.67 2.73 -7.40
CA TYR A 335 16.10 2.91 -7.66
C TYR A 335 16.44 2.74 -9.15
N GLU A 336 15.86 1.75 -9.82
CA GLU A 336 16.06 1.52 -11.25
C GLU A 336 15.50 2.66 -12.11
N GLN A 337 14.32 3.21 -11.78
CA GLN A 337 13.77 4.38 -12.45
C GLN A 337 14.67 5.61 -12.28
N PHE A 338 15.23 5.82 -11.08
CA PHE A 338 16.21 6.89 -10.88
C PHE A 338 17.45 6.73 -11.76
N LEU A 339 17.92 5.50 -11.98
CA LEU A 339 19.05 5.21 -12.86
C LEU A 339 18.72 5.47 -14.33
N GLY A 340 17.45 5.37 -14.75
CA GLY A 340 17.03 5.56 -16.14
C GLY A 340 16.99 7.02 -16.61
N LYS A 341 16.92 7.97 -15.68
CA LYS A 341 16.71 9.40 -15.96
C LYS A 341 17.77 10.28 -15.30
N VAL A 342 17.99 11.46 -15.89
CA VAL A 342 18.93 12.46 -15.39
C VAL A 342 18.25 13.82 -15.30
N ILE A 343 18.58 14.60 -14.27
CA ILE A 343 18.21 16.00 -14.17
C ILE A 343 19.27 16.81 -14.93
N ARG A 344 18.87 17.54 -15.97
CA ARG A 344 19.70 18.48 -16.72
C ARG A 344 19.43 19.91 -16.25
N LEU A 345 20.48 20.71 -16.16
CA LEU A 345 20.35 22.16 -15.98
C LEU A 345 20.37 22.85 -17.35
N THR A 346 19.44 23.78 -17.57
CA THR A 346 19.49 24.70 -18.72
C THR A 346 20.50 25.82 -18.49
N GLU A 347 20.82 26.58 -19.53
CA GLU A 347 21.66 27.79 -19.42
C GLU A 347 21.11 28.81 -18.42
N GLY A 348 19.78 28.88 -18.28
CA GLY A 348 19.10 29.71 -17.26
C GLY A 348 19.00 29.05 -15.88
N HIS A 349 19.80 28.02 -15.60
CA HIS A 349 19.81 27.26 -14.34
C HIS A 349 18.46 26.64 -13.96
N GLN A 350 17.67 26.24 -14.95
CA GLN A 350 16.40 25.54 -14.72
C GLN A 350 16.60 24.04 -14.81
N ALA A 351 16.08 23.30 -13.83
CA ALA A 351 16.12 21.84 -13.82
C ALA A 351 15.06 21.23 -14.74
N LYS A 352 15.48 20.30 -15.61
CA LYS A 352 14.61 19.45 -16.44
C LYS A 352 14.95 17.99 -16.24
N VAL A 353 13.95 17.14 -16.02
CA VAL A 353 14.14 15.68 -15.93
C VAL A 353 14.01 15.10 -17.34
N GLU A 354 15.02 14.38 -17.81
CA GLU A 354 15.05 13.79 -19.15
C GLU A 354 15.56 12.34 -19.05
N ASP A 355 15.12 11.45 -19.96
CA ASP A 355 15.68 10.09 -20.04
C ASP A 355 17.15 10.16 -20.46
N LYS A 356 17.96 9.26 -19.89
CA LYS A 356 19.36 9.15 -20.25
C LYS A 356 19.54 8.79 -21.73
N PRO A 357 20.59 9.29 -22.41
CA PRO A 357 20.83 8.98 -23.81
C PRO A 357 20.91 7.49 -24.11
N GLU A 358 21.49 6.69 -23.20
CA GLU A 358 21.63 5.24 -23.35
C GLU A 358 20.27 4.53 -23.27
N VAL A 359 19.37 5.02 -22.40
CA VAL A 359 18.02 4.48 -22.20
C VAL A 359 17.13 4.80 -23.40
N LYS A 360 17.26 6.00 -23.97
CA LYS A 360 16.58 6.35 -25.24
C LYS A 360 17.02 5.45 -26.39
N LYS A 361 18.31 5.09 -26.46
CA LYS A 361 18.85 4.18 -27.48
C LYS A 361 18.40 2.72 -27.28
N ALA A 362 18.19 2.30 -26.03
CA ALA A 362 17.73 0.95 -25.70
C ALA A 362 16.20 0.76 -25.82
N GLY A 363 15.43 1.83 -26.08
CA GLY A 363 13.98 1.77 -26.18
C GLY A 363 13.24 1.69 -24.83
N GLY A 364 13.90 2.07 -23.73
CA GLY A 364 13.31 2.10 -22.38
C GLY A 364 14.18 1.44 -21.31
N VAL A 365 13.74 1.55 -20.05
CA VAL A 365 14.32 0.82 -18.91
C VAL A 365 13.57 -0.51 -18.79
N TYR A 366 14.25 -1.63 -19.05
CA TYR A 366 13.67 -2.96 -18.92
C TYR A 366 13.98 -3.54 -17.54
N TYR A 367 12.93 -4.00 -16.87
CA TYR A 367 12.98 -4.54 -15.51
C TYR A 367 13.57 -5.95 -15.49
N THR A 368 14.20 -6.32 -14.37
CA THR A 368 14.48 -7.72 -14.06
C THR A 368 13.28 -8.29 -13.29
N PRO A 369 12.49 -9.23 -13.84
CA PRO A 369 11.34 -9.79 -13.16
C PRO A 369 11.66 -10.33 -11.76
N THR A 370 10.73 -10.20 -10.81
CA THR A 370 10.89 -10.68 -9.42
C THR A 370 11.31 -12.15 -9.37
N CYS A 371 10.85 -12.98 -10.31
CA CYS A 371 11.26 -14.38 -10.42
C CYS A 371 12.77 -14.57 -10.68
N ILE A 372 13.41 -13.65 -11.40
CA ILE A 372 14.86 -13.66 -11.63
C ILE A 372 15.60 -13.17 -10.39
N VAL A 373 15.09 -12.13 -9.71
CA VAL A 373 15.67 -11.64 -8.44
C VAL A 373 15.64 -12.74 -7.37
N ASP A 374 14.52 -13.46 -7.27
CA ASP A 374 14.36 -14.59 -6.37
C ASP A 374 15.25 -15.77 -6.75
N TYR A 375 15.41 -16.05 -8.05
CA TYR A 375 16.36 -17.05 -8.54
C TYR A 375 17.80 -16.72 -8.15
N ILE A 376 18.24 -15.47 -8.33
CA ILE A 376 19.59 -15.01 -7.96
C ILE A 376 19.79 -15.06 -6.44
N ARG A 377 18.79 -14.66 -5.64
CA ARG A 377 18.84 -14.76 -4.18
C ARG A 377 18.95 -16.21 -3.71
N ARG A 378 18.20 -17.13 -4.32
CA ARG A 378 18.27 -18.56 -3.99
C ARG A 378 19.61 -19.17 -4.37
N GLN A 379 20.23 -18.76 -5.48
CA GLN A 379 21.58 -19.21 -5.82
C GLN A 379 22.64 -18.68 -4.85
N LYS A 380 22.55 -17.42 -4.41
CA LYS A 380 23.52 -16.84 -3.46
C LYS A 380 23.42 -17.41 -2.03
N ASN A 381 22.26 -17.96 -1.66
CA ASN A 381 22.02 -18.59 -0.36
C ASN A 381 22.13 -20.13 -0.39
N ALA A 382 22.56 -20.73 -1.50
CA ALA A 382 22.89 -22.16 -1.52
C ALA A 382 24.23 -22.38 -0.79
N PRO A 383 24.32 -23.26 0.22
CA PRO A 383 25.61 -23.60 0.80
C PRO A 383 26.52 -24.16 -0.28
N GLN A 384 27.74 -23.62 -0.39
CA GLN A 384 28.79 -24.22 -1.20
C GLN A 384 29.07 -25.61 -0.66
N ASN A 385 28.49 -26.64 -1.27
CA ASN A 385 28.95 -28.00 -1.09
C ASN A 385 30.38 -28.06 -1.64
N HIS A 386 31.35 -28.06 -0.73
CA HIS A 386 32.69 -28.54 -1.02
C HIS A 386 32.59 -30.00 -1.46
N LEU A 387 32.61 -30.22 -2.77
CA LEU A 387 33.00 -31.49 -3.34
C LEU A 387 34.50 -31.65 -3.06
N ALA A 388 34.81 -32.43 -2.04
CA ALA A 388 36.10 -33.08 -1.92
C ALA A 388 36.16 -34.20 -2.96
N ILE A 389 37.17 -34.13 -3.83
CA ILE A 389 37.78 -35.30 -4.50
C ILE A 389 39.23 -35.32 -4.04
#